data_AF-A0A516G608-F1
#
_entry.id   AF-A0A516G608-F1
#
_cell.length_a   1.000
_cell.length_b   1.000
_cell.length_c   1.000
_cell.angle_alpha   90.00
_cell.angle_beta   90.00
_cell.angle_gamma   90.00
#
_symmetry.space_group_name_H-M   'P 1'
#
loop_
_entity.id
_entity.type
_entity.pdbx_description
1 polymer ?
#
loop_
_entity_poly.entity_id
_entity_poly.type
_entity_poly.pdbx_seq_one_letter_code
_entity_poly.pdbx_strand_id
1 'polypeptide(L)'
;MSSDEETAEDRLVRAAAAQLYAGPPAEFVATRTALVKSAKAEGEKQAAAAIGALRRPSVAAWALNQVVHRDEPIIDELADLGARLRQATSALDAAGLTSLRGARDAALASLVTTASDVAAAEGHTLTAAGEAEVRDTGIAALADEAAETALRSGTLTRALSYSGFGEVDLSEATATTSTGVVLTSLRGGRRRKATVEEDADAVEQGLGDVEDVGPETLDADETEDIDDQDIDDQDIDDEEAVDDEEAVEDDEGEDADDGAAALAEAAAAQEHEHRLAQAQSALEQATTEVGRHRAAVEAARNRSDATRQRVHKLETQLESARAEDAVALEKLTEAVSAGKRAESDLVLARQTLTELTDS
;
A
#
# COMPACT_ATOMS: atom_id res chain seq x y z
N MET A 1 -20.54 -21.26 4.62
CA MET A 1 -20.56 -22.60 3.99
C MET A 1 -19.38 -22.66 3.04
N SER A 2 -18.50 -23.65 3.26
CA SER A 2 -17.29 -24.05 2.52
C SER A 2 -16.15 -23.03 2.34
N SER A 3 -15.27 -22.95 3.35
CA SER A 3 -13.86 -22.55 3.19
C SER A 3 -12.92 -23.78 3.11
N ASP A 4 -13.43 -25.01 3.16
CA ASP A 4 -12.64 -26.22 3.46
C ASP A 4 -12.53 -27.29 2.36
N GLU A 5 -13.07 -27.07 1.16
CA GLU A 5 -12.74 -27.95 0.02
C GLU A 5 -11.56 -27.39 -0.77
N GLU A 6 -10.40 -27.30 -0.10
CA GLU A 6 -9.14 -27.12 -0.81
C GLU A 6 -8.92 -28.34 -1.69
N THR A 7 -8.98 -28.15 -3.01
CA THR A 7 -8.82 -29.23 -3.96
C THR A 7 -7.40 -29.81 -3.90
N ALA A 8 -7.24 -31.07 -4.31
CA ALA A 8 -5.90 -31.67 -4.41
C ALA A 8 -4.99 -30.87 -5.37
N GLU A 9 -5.58 -30.28 -6.40
CA GLU A 9 -4.94 -29.34 -7.31
C GLU A 9 -4.42 -28.11 -6.56
N ASP A 10 -5.27 -27.42 -5.78
CA ASP A 10 -4.87 -26.21 -5.05
C ASP A 10 -3.74 -26.48 -4.06
N ARG A 11 -3.76 -27.64 -3.37
CA ARG A 11 -2.67 -28.06 -2.49
C ARG A 11 -1.35 -28.22 -3.25
N LEU A 12 -1.40 -28.82 -4.43
CA LEU A 12 -0.21 -29.05 -5.25
C LEU A 12 0.36 -27.73 -5.79
N VAL A 13 -0.51 -26.83 -6.26
CA VAL A 13 -0.11 -25.49 -6.72
C VAL A 13 0.48 -24.67 -5.56
N ARG A 14 -0.13 -24.73 -4.37
CA ARG A 14 0.38 -24.06 -3.14
C ARG A 14 1.75 -24.57 -2.74
N ALA A 15 1.95 -25.88 -2.71
CA ALA A 15 3.25 -26.48 -2.39
C ALA A 15 4.33 -26.07 -3.41
N ALA A 16 3.98 -26.07 -4.70
CA ALA A 16 4.87 -25.60 -5.76
C ALA A 16 5.20 -24.10 -5.62
N ALA A 17 4.23 -23.25 -5.30
CA ALA A 17 4.45 -21.83 -5.06
C ALA A 17 5.38 -21.62 -3.87
N ALA A 18 5.15 -22.29 -2.74
CA ALA A 18 6.02 -22.20 -1.56
C ALA A 18 7.47 -22.56 -1.90
N GLN A 19 7.69 -23.61 -2.69
CA GLN A 19 9.04 -23.99 -3.13
C GLN A 19 9.66 -22.97 -4.10
N LEU A 20 8.87 -22.42 -5.04
CA LEU A 20 9.37 -21.48 -6.05
C LEU A 20 9.74 -20.12 -5.47
N TYR A 21 8.92 -19.60 -4.57
CA TYR A 21 9.11 -18.26 -4.01
C TYR A 21 10.06 -18.23 -2.80
N ALA A 22 10.38 -19.39 -2.20
CA ALA A 22 11.44 -19.52 -1.19
C ALA A 22 12.85 -19.70 -1.80
N GLY A 23 12.93 -20.01 -3.09
CA GLY A 23 14.18 -20.29 -3.79
C GLY A 23 14.87 -19.05 -4.39
N PRO A 24 16.11 -19.20 -4.89
CA PRO A 24 16.82 -18.11 -5.55
C PRO A 24 16.11 -17.66 -6.84
N PRO A 25 16.10 -16.36 -7.15
CA PRO A 25 15.34 -15.83 -8.27
C PRO A 25 15.94 -16.22 -9.63
N ALA A 26 17.20 -16.65 -9.67
CA ALA A 26 17.87 -17.18 -10.85
C ALA A 26 17.40 -18.61 -11.21
N GLU A 27 17.03 -19.42 -10.21
CA GLU A 27 16.61 -20.80 -10.41
C GLU A 27 15.11 -20.95 -10.69
N PHE A 28 14.33 -19.88 -10.46
CA PHE A 28 12.87 -19.89 -10.55
C PHE A 28 12.33 -20.60 -11.81
N VAL A 29 12.85 -20.27 -12.99
CA VAL A 29 12.37 -20.84 -14.26
C VAL A 29 12.70 -22.32 -14.38
N ALA A 30 13.90 -22.73 -13.93
CA ALA A 30 14.35 -24.11 -13.96
C ALA A 30 13.50 -24.97 -13.00
N THR A 31 13.34 -24.51 -11.76
CA THR A 31 12.51 -25.16 -10.74
C THR A 31 11.05 -25.25 -11.17
N ARG A 32 10.48 -24.17 -11.74
CA ARG A 32 9.10 -24.17 -12.24
C ARG A 32 8.94 -25.19 -13.36
N THR A 33 9.89 -25.27 -14.27
CA THR A 33 9.86 -26.23 -15.38
C THR A 33 9.91 -27.67 -14.87
N ALA A 34 10.73 -27.95 -13.86
CA ALA A 34 10.80 -29.26 -13.22
C ALA A 34 9.47 -29.64 -12.53
N LEU A 35 8.87 -28.71 -11.79
CA LEU A 35 7.59 -28.91 -11.11
C LEU A 35 6.44 -29.15 -12.08
N VAL A 36 6.36 -28.36 -13.16
CA VAL A 36 5.38 -28.58 -14.24
C VAL A 36 5.54 -29.97 -14.87
N LYS A 37 6.79 -30.43 -15.06
CA LYS A 37 7.07 -31.76 -15.59
C LYS A 37 6.62 -32.86 -14.63
N SER A 38 6.86 -32.71 -13.32
CA SER A 38 6.42 -33.67 -12.30
C SER A 38 4.89 -33.77 -12.26
N ALA A 39 4.20 -32.62 -12.16
CA ALA A 39 2.75 -32.56 -12.13
C ALA A 39 2.11 -33.20 -13.38
N LYS A 40 2.72 -33.00 -14.57
CA LYS A 40 2.28 -33.70 -15.80
C LYS A 40 2.48 -35.21 -15.76
N ALA A 41 3.59 -35.68 -15.17
CA ALA A 41 3.87 -37.11 -15.02
C ALA A 41 2.90 -37.79 -14.04
N GLU A 42 2.42 -37.05 -13.05
CA GLU A 42 1.43 -37.49 -12.06
C GLU A 42 -0.02 -37.40 -12.57
N GLY A 43 -0.25 -36.86 -13.78
CA GLY A 43 -1.57 -36.74 -14.38
C GLY A 43 -2.32 -35.45 -14.03
N GLU A 44 -1.72 -34.57 -13.22
CA GLU A 44 -2.28 -33.32 -12.70
C GLU A 44 -2.17 -32.18 -13.72
N LYS A 45 -2.92 -32.29 -14.82
CA LYS A 45 -2.82 -31.37 -15.96
C LYS A 45 -3.18 -29.92 -15.61
N GLN A 46 -4.22 -29.72 -14.79
CA GLN A 46 -4.69 -28.39 -14.41
C GLN A 46 -3.69 -27.72 -13.45
N ALA A 47 -3.24 -28.44 -12.43
CA ALA A 47 -2.18 -27.98 -11.53
C ALA A 47 -0.88 -27.66 -12.28
N ALA A 48 -0.47 -28.49 -13.25
CA ALA A 48 0.70 -28.22 -14.08
C ALA A 48 0.55 -26.94 -14.93
N ALA A 49 -0.66 -26.62 -15.40
CA ALA A 49 -0.93 -25.38 -16.11
C ALA A 49 -0.85 -24.18 -15.16
N ALA A 50 -1.44 -24.28 -13.97
CA ALA A 50 -1.40 -23.24 -12.94
C ALA A 50 0.05 -22.96 -12.48
N ILE A 51 0.84 -23.99 -12.18
CA ILE A 51 2.27 -23.85 -11.84
C ILE A 51 3.04 -23.19 -12.99
N GLY A 52 2.74 -23.57 -14.22
CA GLY A 52 3.37 -22.98 -15.41
C GLY A 52 3.06 -21.49 -15.59
N ALA A 53 1.89 -21.04 -15.11
CA ALA A 53 1.46 -19.65 -15.16
C ALA A 53 2.09 -18.77 -14.06
N LEU A 54 2.69 -19.36 -13.02
CA LEU A 54 3.35 -18.61 -11.97
C LEU A 54 4.48 -17.74 -12.52
N ARG A 55 4.40 -16.44 -12.19
CA ARG A 55 5.34 -15.42 -12.65
C ARG A 55 6.53 -15.29 -11.71
N ARG A 56 7.69 -14.96 -12.29
CA ARG A 56 8.89 -14.65 -11.54
C ARG A 56 8.63 -13.39 -10.69
N PRO A 57 9.02 -13.39 -9.40
CA PRO A 57 8.89 -12.20 -8.57
C PRO A 57 9.84 -11.08 -9.02
N SER A 58 9.46 -9.82 -8.79
CA SER A 58 10.41 -8.70 -8.79
C SER A 58 11.45 -8.88 -7.68
N VAL A 59 12.57 -8.14 -7.75
CA VAL A 59 13.64 -8.27 -6.75
C VAL A 59 13.15 -7.85 -5.35
N ALA A 60 12.38 -6.77 -5.24
CA ALA A 60 11.78 -6.32 -3.98
C ALA A 60 10.77 -7.34 -3.42
N ALA A 61 9.89 -7.87 -4.28
CA ALA A 61 8.91 -8.89 -3.89
C ALA A 61 9.59 -10.19 -3.44
N TRP A 62 10.66 -10.60 -4.13
CA TRP A 62 11.47 -11.74 -3.75
C TRP A 62 12.12 -11.53 -2.38
N ALA A 63 12.74 -10.36 -2.13
CA ALA A 63 13.35 -10.07 -0.83
C ALA A 63 12.31 -10.16 0.31
N LEU A 64 11.12 -9.59 0.13
CA LEU A 64 10.01 -9.70 1.08
C LEU A 64 9.54 -11.16 1.29
N ASN A 65 9.42 -11.93 0.21
CA ASN A 65 9.10 -13.36 0.33
C ASN A 65 10.17 -14.09 1.15
N GLN A 66 11.44 -13.77 0.94
CA GLN A 66 12.55 -14.36 1.70
C GLN A 66 12.53 -13.98 3.18
N VAL A 67 12.15 -12.74 3.54
CA VAL A 67 11.93 -12.31 4.92
C VAL A 67 10.85 -13.19 5.59
N VAL A 68 9.74 -13.45 4.88
CA VAL A 68 8.66 -14.32 5.36
C VAL A 68 9.11 -15.78 5.49
N HIS A 69 9.80 -16.33 4.48
CA HIS A 69 10.25 -17.72 4.48
C HIS A 69 11.34 -18.00 5.53
N ARG A 70 12.12 -16.97 5.91
CA ARG A 70 13.10 -17.03 7.00
C ARG A 70 12.50 -16.87 8.39
N ASP A 71 11.20 -16.57 8.49
CA ASP A 71 10.53 -16.37 9.77
C ASP A 71 11.07 -15.17 10.55
N GLU A 72 11.43 -14.11 9.83
CA GLU A 72 11.93 -12.88 10.45
C GLU A 72 10.82 -12.21 11.28
N PRO A 73 11.11 -11.79 12.52
CA PRO A 73 10.10 -11.30 13.46
C PRO A 73 9.38 -10.04 12.99
N ILE A 74 10.02 -9.27 12.11
CA ILE A 74 9.49 -8.01 11.58
C ILE A 74 8.12 -8.17 10.90
N ILE A 75 7.81 -9.35 10.35
CA ILE A 75 6.52 -9.61 9.69
C ILE A 75 5.38 -9.65 10.71
N ASP A 76 5.59 -10.27 11.86
CA ASP A 76 4.59 -10.33 12.93
C ASP A 76 4.47 -8.97 13.65
N GLU A 77 5.59 -8.26 13.84
CA GLU A 77 5.58 -6.88 14.36
C GLU A 77 4.77 -5.93 13.47
N LEU A 78 4.91 -6.06 12.14
CA LEU A 78 4.15 -5.27 11.17
C LEU A 78 2.66 -5.62 11.22
N ALA A 79 2.32 -6.91 11.36
CA ALA A 79 0.94 -7.36 11.49
C ALA A 79 0.25 -6.78 12.75
N ASP A 80 0.91 -6.88 13.90
CA ASP A 80 0.38 -6.34 15.17
C ASP A 80 0.21 -4.82 15.11
N LEU A 81 1.17 -4.11 14.51
CA LEU A 81 1.06 -2.67 14.31
C LEU A 81 -0.05 -2.29 13.32
N GLY A 82 -0.18 -3.03 12.23
CA GLY A 82 -1.24 -2.85 11.23
C GLY A 82 -2.62 -3.00 11.86
N ALA A 83 -2.83 -4.03 12.68
CA ALA A 83 -4.07 -4.23 13.42
C ALA A 83 -4.41 -3.02 14.33
N ARG A 84 -3.43 -2.49 15.08
CA ARG A 84 -3.61 -1.31 15.95
C ARG A 84 -3.92 -0.05 15.15
N LEU A 85 -3.24 0.18 14.02
CA LEU A 85 -3.48 1.33 13.14
C LEU A 85 -4.88 1.29 12.51
N ARG A 86 -5.29 0.13 12.00
CA ARG A 86 -6.64 -0.06 11.44
C ARG A 86 -7.72 0.07 12.51
N GLN A 87 -7.48 -0.43 13.72
CA GLN A 87 -8.38 -0.24 14.86
C GLN A 87 -8.55 1.24 15.20
N ALA A 88 -7.45 1.99 15.39
CA ALA A 88 -7.48 3.42 15.67
C ALA A 88 -8.19 4.21 14.54
N THR A 89 -7.95 3.83 13.28
CA THR A 89 -8.64 4.42 12.12
C THR A 89 -10.14 4.17 12.17
N SER A 90 -10.56 2.92 12.43
CA SER A 90 -11.99 2.56 12.52
C SER A 90 -12.72 3.25 13.67
N ALA A 91 -11.99 3.54 14.76
CA ALA A 91 -12.48 4.25 15.92
C ALA A 91 -12.40 5.79 15.79
N LEU A 92 -11.85 6.31 14.69
CA LEU A 92 -11.57 7.73 14.47
C LEU A 92 -10.71 8.35 15.58
N ASP A 93 -9.79 7.57 16.15
CA ASP A 93 -8.91 7.97 17.26
C ASP A 93 -7.66 8.70 16.73
N ALA A 94 -7.78 10.03 16.58
CA ALA A 94 -6.68 10.87 16.11
C ALA A 94 -5.47 10.88 17.06
N ALA A 95 -5.68 10.77 18.37
CA ALA A 95 -4.60 10.74 19.36
C ALA A 95 -3.84 9.40 19.29
N GLY A 96 -4.57 8.29 19.19
CA GLY A 96 -4.00 6.96 18.95
C GLY A 96 -3.18 6.91 17.66
N LEU A 97 -3.72 7.42 16.54
CA LEU A 97 -2.99 7.50 15.27
C LEU A 97 -1.71 8.35 15.38
N THR A 98 -1.76 9.47 16.10
CA THR A 98 -0.59 10.32 16.35
C THR A 98 0.46 9.58 17.16
N SER A 99 0.07 8.87 18.22
CA SER A 99 0.97 8.08 19.07
C SER A 99 1.66 6.92 18.33
N LEU A 100 0.99 6.35 17.31
CA LEU A 100 1.50 5.22 16.53
C LEU A 100 2.44 5.62 15.39
N ARG A 101 2.55 6.92 15.05
CA ARG A 101 3.37 7.40 13.93
C ARG A 101 4.83 6.99 14.04
N GLY A 102 5.44 7.15 15.23
CA GLY A 102 6.84 6.77 15.44
C GLY A 102 7.07 5.27 15.28
N ALA A 103 6.16 4.44 15.82
CA ALA A 103 6.23 2.99 15.67
C ALA A 103 6.09 2.57 14.19
N ARG A 104 5.20 3.22 13.43
CA ARG A 104 5.04 3.02 11.98
C ARG A 104 6.34 3.29 11.23
N ASP A 105 6.94 4.45 11.46
CA ASP A 105 8.13 4.85 10.72
C ASP A 105 9.33 3.95 11.06
N ALA A 106 9.46 3.53 12.33
CA ALA A 106 10.46 2.57 12.78
C ALA A 106 10.26 1.16 12.17
N ALA A 107 9.03 0.64 12.17
CA ALA A 107 8.72 -0.67 11.59
C ALA A 107 9.01 -0.70 10.08
N LEU A 108 8.66 0.36 9.35
CA LEU A 108 8.94 0.46 7.92
C LEU A 108 10.44 0.54 7.63
N ALA A 109 11.21 1.27 8.44
CA ALA A 109 12.67 1.31 8.32
C ALA A 109 13.28 -0.07 8.59
N SER A 110 12.85 -0.75 9.66
CA SER A 110 13.29 -2.09 10.02
C SER A 110 12.97 -3.12 8.93
N LEU A 111 11.78 -3.05 8.32
CA LEU A 111 11.40 -3.90 7.19
C LEU A 111 12.35 -3.74 6.01
N VAL A 112 12.66 -2.49 5.63
CA VAL A 112 13.60 -2.21 4.52
C VAL A 112 14.99 -2.75 4.85
N THR A 113 15.52 -2.49 6.04
CA THR A 113 16.82 -3.01 6.46
C THR A 113 16.85 -4.53 6.44
N THR A 114 15.85 -5.19 7.03
CA THR A 114 15.76 -6.66 7.07
C THR A 114 15.69 -7.25 5.66
N ALA A 115 14.89 -6.65 4.76
CA ALA A 115 14.80 -7.10 3.37
C ALA A 115 16.13 -6.93 2.61
N SER A 116 16.83 -5.81 2.84
CA SER A 116 18.17 -5.57 2.27
C SER A 116 19.20 -6.56 2.79
N ASP A 117 19.20 -6.86 4.08
CA ASP A 117 20.12 -7.83 4.71
C ASP A 117 19.87 -9.26 4.20
N VAL A 118 18.60 -9.66 4.10
CA VAL A 118 18.20 -10.96 3.55
C VAL A 118 18.61 -11.09 2.07
N ALA A 119 18.43 -10.03 1.27
CA ALA A 119 18.88 -10.01 -0.11
C ALA A 119 20.41 -10.13 -0.21
N ALA A 120 21.14 -9.39 0.63
CA ALA A 120 22.60 -9.38 0.67
C ALA A 120 23.18 -10.75 1.07
N ALA A 121 22.55 -11.44 2.01
CA ALA A 121 22.93 -12.79 2.42
C ALA A 121 22.87 -13.81 1.26
N GLU A 122 22.06 -13.55 0.24
CA GLU A 122 21.94 -14.36 -0.98
C GLU A 122 22.64 -13.72 -2.20
N GLY A 123 23.53 -12.76 -1.96
CA GLY A 123 24.35 -12.13 -3.01
C GLY A 123 23.60 -11.16 -3.91
N HIS A 124 22.43 -10.66 -3.48
CA HIS A 124 21.66 -9.65 -4.19
C HIS A 124 21.72 -8.31 -3.44
N THR A 125 21.61 -7.20 -4.16
CA THR A 125 21.55 -5.86 -3.54
C THR A 125 20.28 -5.17 -4.00
N LEU A 126 19.51 -4.65 -3.04
CA LEU A 126 18.38 -3.80 -3.35
C LEU A 126 18.88 -2.42 -3.79
N THR A 127 18.33 -1.93 -4.90
CA THR A 127 18.54 -0.54 -5.32
C THR A 127 17.66 0.38 -4.47
N ALA A 128 17.93 1.69 -4.49
CA ALA A 128 17.05 2.66 -3.81
C ALA A 128 15.58 2.55 -4.26
N ALA A 129 15.33 2.22 -5.53
CA ALA A 129 13.99 1.95 -6.04
C ALA A 129 13.39 0.66 -5.45
N GLY A 130 14.18 -0.40 -5.30
CA GLY A 130 13.74 -1.64 -4.65
C GLY A 130 13.46 -1.46 -3.16
N GLU A 131 14.26 -0.65 -2.45
CA GLU A 131 14.00 -0.28 -1.06
C GLU A 131 12.71 0.54 -0.90
N ALA A 132 12.44 1.46 -1.83
CA ALA A 132 11.18 2.19 -1.88
C ALA A 132 9.98 1.24 -2.13
N GLU A 133 10.10 0.30 -3.06
CA GLU A 133 9.08 -0.73 -3.31
C GLU A 133 8.80 -1.61 -2.07
N VAL A 134 9.84 -1.96 -1.30
CA VAL A 134 9.69 -2.68 -0.03
C VAL A 134 8.93 -1.83 0.99
N ARG A 135 9.30 -0.55 1.12
CA ARG A 135 8.62 0.40 2.01
C ARG A 135 7.14 0.56 1.63
N ASP A 136 6.84 0.75 0.34
CA ASP A 136 5.47 0.92 -0.16
C ASP A 136 4.61 -0.31 0.14
N THR A 137 5.20 -1.50 0.02
CA THR A 137 4.53 -2.75 0.38
C THR A 137 4.22 -2.81 1.88
N GLY A 138 5.17 -2.39 2.72
CA GLY A 138 4.94 -2.28 4.16
C GLY A 138 3.84 -1.27 4.51
N ILE A 139 3.79 -0.11 3.83
CA ILE A 139 2.73 0.89 4.00
C ILE A 139 1.37 0.28 3.64
N ALA A 140 1.28 -0.45 2.53
CA ALA A 140 0.06 -1.14 2.11
C ALA A 140 -0.39 -2.17 3.15
N ALA A 141 0.53 -3.01 3.66
CA ALA A 141 0.23 -4.02 4.66
C ALA A 141 -0.25 -3.43 6.00
N LEU A 142 0.28 -2.27 6.41
CA LEU A 142 -0.20 -1.58 7.61
C LEU A 142 -1.60 -1.00 7.43
N ALA A 143 -1.93 -0.53 6.22
CA ALA A 143 -3.21 0.11 5.92
C ALA A 143 -4.35 -0.90 5.68
N ASP A 144 -4.05 -2.08 5.14
CA ASP A 144 -5.04 -3.03 4.63
C ASP A 144 -4.72 -4.49 5.03
N GLU A 145 -5.72 -5.20 5.58
CA GLU A 145 -5.57 -6.58 6.05
C GLU A 145 -5.36 -7.60 4.91
N ALA A 146 -5.93 -7.35 3.72
CA ALA A 146 -5.71 -8.20 2.56
C ALA A 146 -4.28 -8.01 2.01
N ALA A 147 -3.73 -6.79 2.06
CA ALA A 147 -2.34 -6.52 1.73
C ALA A 147 -1.37 -7.17 2.73
N GLU A 148 -1.71 -7.13 4.03
CA GLU A 148 -0.98 -7.86 5.07
C GLU A 148 -0.99 -9.37 4.79
N THR A 149 -2.16 -9.94 4.51
CA THR A 149 -2.32 -11.37 4.18
C THR A 149 -1.52 -11.76 2.93
N ALA A 150 -1.52 -10.88 1.91
CA ALA A 150 -0.74 -11.06 0.70
C ALA A 150 0.77 -11.08 0.99
N LEU A 151 1.28 -10.16 1.81
CA LEU A 151 2.67 -10.16 2.25
C LEU A 151 3.02 -11.43 3.02
N ARG A 152 2.22 -11.78 4.05
CA ARG A 152 2.42 -12.97 4.89
C ARG A 152 2.33 -14.30 4.12
N SER A 153 1.73 -14.30 2.93
CA SER A 153 1.72 -15.49 2.07
C SER A 153 3.13 -15.92 1.64
N GLY A 154 4.08 -14.99 1.56
CA GLY A 154 5.43 -15.24 1.04
C GLY A 154 5.45 -15.60 -0.46
N THR A 155 4.43 -15.18 -1.22
CA THR A 155 4.27 -15.48 -2.66
C THR A 155 4.04 -14.24 -3.51
N LEU A 156 4.54 -13.08 -3.07
CA LEU A 156 4.44 -11.83 -3.83
C LEU A 156 5.19 -11.95 -5.15
N THR A 157 4.56 -11.47 -6.23
CA THR A 157 5.15 -11.39 -7.57
C THR A 157 5.67 -9.98 -7.88
N ARG A 158 5.10 -8.96 -7.26
CA ARG A 158 5.52 -7.55 -7.33
C ARG A 158 5.28 -6.86 -5.98
N ALA A 159 5.85 -5.68 -5.84
CA ALA A 159 5.56 -4.80 -4.70
C ALA A 159 4.08 -4.38 -4.69
N LEU A 160 3.56 -4.16 -3.48
CA LEU A 160 2.24 -3.58 -3.25
C LEU A 160 2.38 -2.07 -3.09
N SER A 161 1.37 -1.33 -3.53
CA SER A 161 1.33 0.12 -3.39
C SER A 161 -0.02 0.57 -2.84
N TYR A 162 0.00 1.48 -1.87
CA TYR A 162 -1.19 2.10 -1.30
C TYR A 162 -1.45 3.44 -1.98
N SER A 163 -2.63 3.61 -2.60
CA SER A 163 -2.94 4.80 -3.41
C SER A 163 -3.48 6.01 -2.60
N GLY A 164 -3.39 5.99 -1.27
CA GLY A 164 -3.84 7.08 -0.41
C GLY A 164 -5.36 7.16 -0.20
N PHE A 165 -6.14 6.39 -0.98
CA PHE A 165 -7.61 6.31 -0.91
C PHE A 165 -8.07 4.87 -0.70
N GLY A 166 -7.68 4.24 0.40
CA GLY A 166 -8.29 3.02 0.95
C GLY A 166 -8.17 1.73 0.14
N GLU A 167 -7.86 1.78 -1.15
CA GLU A 167 -7.77 0.61 -2.02
C GLU A 167 -6.29 0.33 -2.35
N VAL A 168 -5.81 -0.83 -1.91
CA VAL A 168 -4.51 -1.40 -2.30
C VAL A 168 -4.70 -2.17 -3.61
N ASP A 169 -3.85 -1.87 -4.60
CA ASP A 169 -3.84 -2.64 -5.84
C ASP A 169 -3.15 -4.00 -5.63
N LEU A 170 -3.96 -5.02 -5.37
CA LEU A 170 -3.54 -6.43 -5.26
C LEU A 170 -3.58 -7.18 -6.60
N SER A 171 -3.98 -6.52 -7.70
CA SER A 171 -4.16 -7.20 -8.98
C SER A 171 -2.84 -7.78 -9.50
N GLU A 172 -2.82 -9.10 -9.70
CA GLU A 172 -1.65 -9.90 -10.09
C GLU A 172 -0.45 -9.85 -9.12
N ALA A 173 -0.62 -9.31 -7.90
CA ALA A 173 0.50 -9.08 -6.96
C ALA A 173 0.90 -10.30 -6.12
N THR A 174 0.04 -11.32 -6.06
CA THR A 174 0.27 -12.59 -5.38
C THR A 174 0.09 -13.75 -6.34
N ALA A 175 0.71 -14.89 -6.04
CA ALA A 175 0.39 -16.14 -6.70
C ALA A 175 -1.02 -16.61 -6.29
N THR A 176 -1.89 -16.85 -7.28
CA THR A 176 -3.28 -17.27 -7.06
C THR A 176 -3.55 -18.66 -7.63
N THR A 177 -4.56 -19.32 -7.07
CA THR A 177 -5.14 -20.55 -7.64
C THR A 177 -5.92 -20.24 -8.93
N SER A 178 -6.32 -21.29 -9.66
CA SER A 178 -7.22 -21.18 -10.81
C SER A 178 -8.59 -20.55 -10.48
N THR A 179 -8.95 -20.51 -9.19
CA THR A 179 -10.18 -19.90 -8.65
C THR A 179 -9.99 -18.45 -8.18
N GLY A 180 -8.78 -17.89 -8.28
CA GLY A 180 -8.48 -16.51 -7.89
C GLY A 180 -8.20 -16.30 -6.40
N VAL A 181 -8.07 -17.38 -5.62
CA VAL A 181 -7.74 -17.32 -4.20
C VAL A 181 -6.22 -17.18 -4.04
N VAL A 182 -5.78 -16.30 -3.13
CA VAL A 182 -4.37 -16.11 -2.78
C VAL A 182 -3.81 -17.42 -2.19
N LEU A 183 -2.70 -17.90 -2.75
CA LEU A 183 -2.00 -19.09 -2.25
C LEU A 183 -1.29 -18.76 -0.94
N THR A 184 -1.98 -18.98 0.18
CA THR A 184 -1.41 -18.88 1.52
C THR A 184 -0.68 -20.16 1.87
N SER A 185 0.62 -20.10 2.13
CA SER A 185 1.36 -21.23 2.69
C SER A 185 0.98 -21.44 4.16
N LEU A 186 0.05 -22.37 4.43
CA LEU A 186 -0.27 -22.79 5.79
C LEU A 186 0.87 -23.64 6.36
N ARG A 187 1.55 -23.09 7.36
CA ARG A 187 2.68 -23.73 8.04
C ARG A 187 2.18 -24.90 8.90
N GLY A 188 2.71 -26.09 8.64
CA GLY A 188 2.53 -27.28 9.48
C GLY A 188 3.19 -27.09 10.85
N GLY A 189 2.40 -27.24 11.91
CA GLY A 189 2.82 -27.02 13.29
C GLY A 189 3.94 -27.93 13.76
N ARG A 190 4.93 -27.34 14.45
CA ARG A 190 5.82 -28.09 15.34
C ARG A 190 5.29 -28.06 16.77
N ARG A 191 5.08 -29.27 17.27
CA ARG A 191 4.59 -29.63 18.60
C ARG A 191 5.40 -28.97 19.71
N ARG A 192 4.65 -28.39 20.66
CA ARG A 192 5.05 -28.14 22.06
C ARG A 192 5.75 -29.37 22.65
N LYS A 193 6.86 -29.14 23.34
CA LYS A 193 7.27 -29.98 24.47
C LYS A 193 7.31 -29.09 25.71
N ALA A 194 6.40 -29.36 26.63
CA ALA A 194 6.32 -28.76 27.95
C ALA A 194 7.28 -29.46 28.91
N THR A 195 7.86 -28.68 29.83
CA THR A 195 8.10 -28.98 31.26
C THR A 195 8.37 -27.63 31.96
N VAL A 196 7.41 -27.08 32.73
CA VAL A 196 7.28 -27.08 34.22
C VAL A 196 8.23 -26.07 34.90
N GLU A 197 7.70 -24.89 35.29
CA GLU A 197 7.54 -24.32 36.67
C GLU A 197 8.88 -23.87 37.30
N GLU A 198 9.04 -22.70 37.94
CA GLU A 198 8.31 -22.18 39.10
C GLU A 198 8.70 -20.69 39.35
N ASP A 199 7.70 -19.88 39.75
CA ASP A 199 7.65 -18.85 40.80
C ASP A 199 8.59 -17.62 40.94
N ALA A 200 7.91 -16.47 41.11
CA ALA A 200 8.00 -15.52 42.24
C ALA A 200 8.43 -14.05 41.96
N ASP A 201 7.44 -13.18 42.23
CA ASP A 201 7.47 -11.92 43.00
C ASP A 201 8.29 -10.68 42.59
N ALA A 202 7.52 -9.62 42.29
CA ALA A 202 7.46 -8.31 42.94
C ALA A 202 8.78 -7.63 43.39
N VAL A 203 9.04 -6.42 42.88
CA VAL A 203 9.36 -5.23 43.70
C VAL A 203 8.90 -3.96 42.98
N GLU A 204 7.98 -3.25 43.63
CA GLU A 204 7.63 -1.84 43.45
C GLU A 204 8.51 -0.99 44.40
N GLN A 205 8.76 0.27 44.02
CA GLN A 205 9.09 1.46 44.84
C GLN A 205 10.52 2.05 44.78
N GLY A 206 10.53 3.39 44.64
CA GLY A 206 11.55 4.33 45.14
C GLY A 206 12.26 5.12 44.03
N LEU A 207 11.74 6.26 43.56
CA LEU A 207 11.81 7.62 44.12
C LEU A 207 13.21 8.27 44.12
N GLY A 208 13.25 9.50 43.59
CA GLY A 208 14.39 10.44 43.56
C GLY A 208 14.20 11.42 42.40
N ASP A 209 13.23 12.35 42.49
CA ASP A 209 13.43 13.76 42.87
C ASP A 209 14.56 14.47 42.12
N VAL A 210 14.19 15.36 41.19
CA VAL A 210 14.64 16.77 41.22
C VAL A 210 13.54 17.67 40.65
N GLU A 211 13.15 18.64 41.46
CA GLU A 211 12.22 19.75 41.28
C GLU A 211 12.74 20.87 40.35
N ASP A 212 11.78 21.51 39.66
CA ASP A 212 11.62 22.97 39.46
C ASP A 212 12.65 23.68 38.54
N VAL A 213 12.28 24.52 37.57
CA VAL A 213 11.56 25.79 37.74
C VAL A 213 10.81 26.17 36.45
N GLY A 214 9.49 26.34 36.55
CA GLY A 214 8.71 27.29 35.73
C GLY A 214 8.57 28.62 36.48
N PRO A 215 8.20 29.72 35.80
CA PRO A 215 6.77 30.05 35.71
C PRO A 215 6.37 30.59 34.31
N GLU A 216 5.19 30.27 33.76
CA GLU A 216 3.89 30.93 34.01
C GLU A 216 3.97 32.47 33.88
N THR A 217 3.15 33.19 33.12
CA THR A 217 1.70 33.00 32.85
C THR A 217 1.15 34.06 31.85
N LEU A 218 0.00 33.74 31.20
CA LEU A 218 -1.14 34.60 30.80
C LEU A 218 -0.92 35.59 29.62
N ASP A 219 -1.85 35.91 28.71
CA ASP A 219 -3.31 35.80 28.50
C ASP A 219 -3.55 35.93 26.97
N ALA A 220 -4.43 35.14 26.33
CA ALA A 220 -5.83 35.42 25.93
C ALA A 220 -6.04 36.36 24.71
N ASP A 221 -7.02 35.96 23.87
CA ASP A 221 -7.72 36.72 22.81
C ASP A 221 -6.93 37.17 21.57
N GLU A 222 -7.48 37.38 20.38
CA GLU A 222 -8.72 37.02 19.68
C GLU A 222 -8.48 37.52 18.23
N THR A 223 -9.07 36.85 17.23
CA THR A 223 -9.56 37.42 15.95
C THR A 223 -8.67 38.15 14.93
N GLU A 224 -8.97 37.80 13.68
CA GLU A 224 -9.17 38.66 12.49
C GLU A 224 -7.99 39.03 11.58
N ASP A 225 -8.12 38.52 10.34
CA ASP A 225 -8.21 39.27 9.09
C ASP A 225 -7.18 40.37 8.82
N ILE A 226 -6.26 40.05 7.91
CA ILE A 226 -5.47 41.05 7.19
C ILE A 226 -5.80 40.89 5.70
N ASP A 227 -6.65 41.78 5.21
CA ASP A 227 -6.69 42.16 3.80
C ASP A 227 -6.83 43.69 3.72
N ASP A 228 -6.27 44.23 2.66
CA ASP A 228 -6.40 45.59 2.13
C ASP A 228 -5.64 46.77 2.79
N GLN A 229 -4.61 47.18 2.04
CA GLN A 229 -4.49 48.49 1.36
C GLN A 229 -3.69 49.65 1.99
N ASP A 230 -2.89 50.20 1.08
CA ASP A 230 -2.53 51.61 0.88
C ASP A 230 -1.56 52.28 1.87
N ILE A 231 -0.28 52.25 1.49
CA ILE A 231 0.70 53.25 1.90
C ILE A 231 0.81 54.25 0.76
N ASP A 232 0.25 55.43 0.97
CA ASP A 232 0.55 56.63 0.21
C ASP A 232 1.12 57.68 1.17
N ASP A 233 2.21 58.29 0.73
CA ASP A 233 2.69 59.64 0.99
C ASP A 233 2.55 60.23 2.41
N GLN A 234 3.68 60.59 3.01
CA GLN A 234 3.99 62.02 3.26
C GLN A 234 5.36 62.26 3.92
N ASP A 235 6.00 63.30 3.37
CA ASP A 235 6.74 64.36 4.03
C ASP A 235 8.16 64.12 4.57
N ILE A 236 9.09 64.48 3.68
CA ILE A 236 10.42 65.01 3.97
C ILE A 236 10.25 66.41 4.56
N ASP A 237 10.76 66.63 5.77
CA ASP A 237 11.06 67.97 6.28
C ASP A 237 12.56 68.06 6.58
N ASP A 238 13.15 69.12 6.02
CA ASP A 238 14.52 69.58 6.15
C ASP A 238 14.85 70.03 7.59
N GLU A 239 16.06 69.72 8.07
CA GLU A 239 16.78 70.62 8.98
C GLU A 239 18.29 70.65 8.64
N GLU A 240 18.72 71.82 8.16
CA GLU A 240 20.10 72.29 8.10
C GLU A 240 20.65 72.53 9.52
N ALA A 241 21.89 72.09 9.76
CA ALA A 241 22.92 72.85 10.46
C ALA A 241 24.24 72.08 10.42
N VAL A 242 25.32 72.67 9.86
CA VAL A 242 26.48 73.14 10.64
C VAL A 242 27.54 73.81 9.75
N ASP A 243 28.13 74.84 10.35
CA ASP A 243 29.22 75.71 9.92
C ASP A 243 30.58 75.01 9.67
N ASP A 244 31.33 75.70 8.82
CA ASP A 244 32.77 76.01 8.88
C ASP A 244 33.86 75.02 8.43
N GLU A 245 34.49 75.47 7.34
CA GLU A 245 35.92 75.73 7.13
C GLU A 245 36.92 74.56 7.03
N GLU A 246 37.24 74.29 5.76
CA GLU A 246 38.56 73.99 5.18
C GLU A 246 39.71 73.59 6.12
N ALA A 247 40.12 72.33 5.98
CA ALA A 247 41.51 71.93 6.04
C ALA A 247 41.81 71.06 4.81
N VAL A 248 42.53 71.64 3.84
CA VAL A 248 43.14 70.93 2.72
C VAL A 248 44.44 70.32 3.22
N GLU A 249 44.43 69.04 3.59
CA GLU A 249 45.63 68.22 3.72
C GLU A 249 45.36 66.81 3.14
N ASP A 250 46.12 66.47 2.09
CA ASP A 250 46.41 65.14 1.52
C ASP A 250 45.30 64.35 0.79
N ASP A 251 44.91 64.83 -0.41
CA ASP A 251 44.07 64.12 -1.39
C ASP A 251 44.88 63.23 -2.36
N GLU A 252 45.41 62.11 -1.88
CA GLU A 252 45.81 60.97 -2.75
C GLU A 252 45.43 59.59 -2.14
N GLY A 253 44.43 59.56 -1.24
CA GLY A 253 44.03 58.34 -0.50
C GLY A 253 42.55 57.95 -0.55
N GLU A 254 41.63 58.85 -0.92
CA GLU A 254 40.17 58.61 -0.82
C GLU A 254 39.55 57.91 -2.04
N ASP A 255 40.13 58.05 -3.24
CA ASP A 255 39.61 57.42 -4.47
C ASP A 255 39.61 55.88 -4.47
N ALA A 256 40.42 55.25 -3.60
CA ALA A 256 40.53 53.79 -3.53
C ALA A 256 39.45 53.13 -2.66
N ASP A 257 38.92 53.85 -1.66
CA ASP A 257 37.89 53.33 -0.74
C ASP A 257 36.49 53.45 -1.37
N ASP A 258 36.23 54.55 -2.08
CA ASP A 258 34.99 54.75 -2.85
C ASP A 258 34.82 53.72 -3.99
N GLY A 259 35.93 53.36 -4.65
CA GLY A 259 35.94 52.31 -5.67
C GLY A 259 35.64 50.91 -5.09
N ALA A 260 36.09 50.63 -3.87
CA ALA A 260 35.85 49.35 -3.20
C ALA A 260 34.38 49.22 -2.75
N ALA A 261 33.79 50.29 -2.22
CA ALA A 261 32.38 50.34 -1.87
C ALA A 261 31.46 50.14 -3.09
N ALA A 262 31.75 50.84 -4.21
CA ALA A 262 31.00 50.70 -5.44
C ALA A 262 31.08 49.29 -6.06
N LEU A 263 32.25 48.63 -5.96
CA LEU A 263 32.40 47.24 -6.40
C LEU A 263 31.66 46.23 -5.51
N ALA A 264 31.63 46.47 -4.19
CA ALA A 264 30.87 45.64 -3.25
C ALA A 264 29.36 45.77 -3.47
N GLU A 265 28.86 46.99 -3.71
CA GLU A 265 27.46 47.25 -4.01
C GLU A 265 27.05 46.62 -5.36
N ALA A 266 27.89 46.72 -6.39
CA ALA A 266 27.66 46.05 -7.67
C ALA A 266 27.65 44.51 -7.54
N ALA A 267 28.51 43.94 -6.70
CA ALA A 267 28.53 42.50 -6.43
C ALA A 267 27.25 42.04 -5.69
N ALA A 268 26.81 42.81 -4.69
CA ALA A 268 25.56 42.54 -3.97
C ALA A 268 24.32 42.64 -4.89
N ALA A 269 24.30 43.60 -5.81
CA ALA A 269 23.24 43.74 -6.81
C ALA A 269 23.21 42.53 -7.77
N GLN A 270 24.37 42.06 -8.25
CA GLN A 270 24.46 40.87 -9.09
C GLN A 270 24.03 39.60 -8.35
N GLU A 271 24.41 39.45 -7.09
CA GLU A 271 23.96 38.33 -6.26
C GLU A 271 22.44 38.36 -6.07
N HIS A 272 21.86 39.53 -5.80
CA HIS A 272 20.42 39.69 -5.65
C HIS A 272 19.66 39.32 -6.94
N GLU A 273 20.13 39.79 -8.10
CA GLU A 273 19.56 39.44 -9.41
C GLU A 273 19.64 37.93 -9.68
N HIS A 274 20.78 37.30 -9.35
CA HIS A 274 20.93 35.86 -9.49
C HIS A 274 19.95 35.09 -8.59
N ARG A 275 19.77 35.50 -7.33
CA ARG A 275 18.79 34.90 -6.42
C ARG A 275 17.35 35.07 -6.92
N LEU A 276 17.01 36.24 -7.46
CA LEU A 276 15.69 36.47 -8.06
C LEU A 276 15.45 35.54 -9.24
N ALA A 277 16.43 35.40 -10.14
CA ALA A 277 16.32 34.48 -11.28
C ALA A 277 16.15 33.02 -10.83
N GLN A 278 16.89 32.59 -9.80
CA GLN A 278 16.73 31.26 -9.20
C GLN A 278 15.33 31.07 -8.59
N ALA A 279 14.83 32.05 -7.83
CA ALA A 279 13.51 31.99 -7.22
C ALA A 279 12.39 31.95 -8.27
N GLN A 280 12.52 32.74 -9.35
CA GLN A 280 11.57 32.73 -10.47
C GLN A 280 11.57 31.37 -11.19
N SER A 281 12.74 30.79 -11.44
CA SER A 281 12.83 29.45 -12.05
C SER A 281 12.22 28.37 -11.16
N ALA A 282 12.48 28.44 -9.85
CA ALA A 282 11.87 27.51 -8.88
C ALA A 282 10.34 27.64 -8.84
N LEU A 283 9.80 28.87 -8.92
CA LEU A 283 8.36 29.12 -8.98
C LEU A 283 7.74 28.53 -10.26
N GLU A 284 8.38 28.68 -11.42
CA GLU A 284 7.92 28.10 -12.69
C GLU A 284 7.91 26.56 -12.64
N GLN A 285 8.94 25.96 -12.03
CA GLN A 285 9.00 24.51 -11.84
C GLN A 285 7.88 24.04 -10.92
N ALA A 286 7.70 24.68 -9.76
CA ALA A 286 6.66 24.33 -8.79
C ALA A 286 5.24 24.48 -9.38
N THR A 287 4.98 25.56 -10.12
CA THR A 287 3.68 25.76 -10.79
C THR A 287 3.41 24.69 -11.85
N THR A 288 4.44 24.29 -12.61
CA THR A 288 4.34 23.20 -13.58
C THR A 288 4.05 21.86 -12.88
N GLU A 289 4.72 21.56 -11.77
CA GLU A 289 4.47 20.35 -10.98
C GLU A 289 3.06 20.32 -10.41
N VAL A 290 2.59 21.43 -9.83
CA VAL A 290 1.20 21.57 -9.35
C VAL A 290 0.21 21.30 -10.49
N GLY A 291 0.48 21.82 -11.70
CA GLY A 291 -0.31 21.52 -12.90
C GLY A 291 -0.36 20.04 -13.24
N ARG A 292 0.79 19.35 -13.22
CA ARG A 292 0.88 17.90 -13.46
C ARG A 292 0.10 17.09 -12.42
N HIS A 293 0.22 17.44 -11.14
CA HIS A 293 -0.51 16.75 -10.06
C HIS A 293 -2.02 16.95 -10.18
N ARG A 294 -2.49 18.17 -10.48
CA ARG A 294 -3.91 18.43 -10.72
C ARG A 294 -4.46 17.62 -11.88
N ALA A 295 -3.75 17.57 -13.01
CA ALA A 295 -4.13 16.75 -14.17
C ALA A 295 -4.17 15.24 -13.83
N ALA A 296 -3.22 14.76 -13.03
CA ALA A 296 -3.22 13.36 -12.58
C ALA A 296 -4.44 13.03 -11.69
N VAL A 297 -4.80 13.93 -10.78
CA VAL A 297 -6.01 13.78 -9.92
C VAL A 297 -7.28 13.75 -10.76
N GLU A 298 -7.41 14.65 -11.73
CA GLU A 298 -8.58 14.68 -12.63
C GLU A 298 -8.68 13.41 -13.47
N ALA A 299 -7.56 12.94 -14.04
CA ALA A 299 -7.53 11.69 -14.78
C ALA A 299 -7.89 10.48 -13.91
N ALA A 300 -7.47 10.45 -12.64
CA ALA A 300 -7.82 9.41 -11.69
C ALA A 300 -9.33 9.42 -11.36
N ARG A 301 -9.92 10.60 -11.12
CA ARG A 301 -11.36 10.76 -10.91
C ARG A 301 -12.17 10.26 -12.10
N ASN A 302 -11.79 10.65 -13.31
CA ASN A 302 -12.46 10.21 -14.53
C ASN A 302 -12.42 8.68 -14.72
N ARG A 303 -11.29 8.03 -14.38
CA ARG A 303 -11.18 6.57 -14.39
C ARG A 303 -12.07 5.92 -13.34
N SER A 304 -12.13 6.47 -12.13
CA SER A 304 -13.01 5.99 -11.07
C SER A 304 -14.48 6.07 -11.48
N ASP A 305 -14.92 7.18 -12.07
CA ASP A 305 -16.30 7.37 -12.49
C ASP A 305 -16.70 6.43 -13.64
N ALA A 306 -15.80 6.27 -14.63
CA ALA A 306 -16.00 5.28 -15.70
C ALA A 306 -16.13 3.85 -15.15
N THR A 307 -15.35 3.51 -14.12
CA THR A 307 -15.40 2.21 -13.46
C THR A 307 -16.72 2.02 -12.71
N ARG A 308 -17.18 3.02 -11.94
CA ARG A 308 -18.49 2.99 -11.26
C ARG A 308 -19.64 2.81 -12.24
N GLN A 309 -19.62 3.53 -13.36
CA GLN A 309 -20.65 3.37 -14.41
C GLN A 309 -20.66 1.96 -15.00
N ARG A 310 -19.48 1.35 -15.19
CA ARG A 310 -19.37 -0.02 -15.67
C ARG A 310 -19.90 -1.03 -14.65
N VAL A 311 -19.59 -0.86 -13.37
CA VAL A 311 -20.14 -1.70 -12.28
C VAL A 311 -21.66 -1.61 -12.27
N HIS A 312 -22.22 -0.41 -12.27
CA HIS A 312 -23.68 -0.22 -12.29
C HIS A 312 -24.36 -0.88 -13.49
N LYS A 313 -23.74 -0.81 -14.68
CA LYS A 313 -24.23 -1.51 -15.87
C LYS A 313 -24.20 -3.03 -15.69
N LEU A 314 -23.12 -3.58 -15.12
CA LEU A 314 -23.00 -5.01 -14.87
C LEU A 314 -24.01 -5.49 -13.83
N GLU A 315 -24.29 -4.72 -12.78
CA GLU A 315 -25.33 -5.02 -11.79
C GLU A 315 -26.71 -5.09 -12.44
N THR A 316 -27.03 -4.14 -13.31
CA THR A 316 -28.30 -4.14 -14.07
C THR A 316 -28.41 -5.38 -14.96
N GLN A 317 -27.31 -5.76 -15.63
CA GLN A 317 -27.28 -6.98 -16.45
C GLN A 317 -27.42 -8.25 -15.61
N LEU A 318 -26.80 -8.30 -14.44
CA LEU A 318 -26.90 -9.41 -13.50
C LEU A 318 -28.33 -9.58 -12.99
N GLU A 319 -29.01 -8.48 -12.68
CA GLU A 319 -30.41 -8.51 -12.24
C GLU A 319 -31.33 -9.04 -13.35
N SER A 320 -31.14 -8.59 -14.59
CA SER A 320 -31.86 -9.13 -15.75
C SER A 320 -31.63 -10.63 -15.93
N ALA A 321 -30.37 -11.07 -15.85
CA ALA A 321 -30.02 -12.48 -15.99
C ALA A 321 -30.64 -13.36 -14.88
N ARG A 322 -30.70 -12.85 -13.64
CA ARG A 322 -31.37 -13.53 -12.52
C ARG A 322 -32.87 -13.65 -12.73
N ALA A 323 -33.52 -12.60 -13.26
CA ALA A 323 -34.94 -12.65 -13.60
C ALA A 323 -35.21 -13.69 -14.71
N GLU A 324 -34.35 -13.78 -15.72
CA GLU A 324 -34.45 -14.80 -16.77
C GLU A 324 -34.29 -16.23 -16.23
N ASP A 325 -33.32 -16.45 -15.33
CA ASP A 325 -33.11 -17.76 -14.69
C ASP A 325 -34.31 -18.18 -13.82
N ALA A 326 -34.88 -17.24 -13.06
CA ALA A 326 -36.08 -17.51 -12.26
C ALA A 326 -37.26 -17.99 -13.13
N VAL A 327 -37.49 -17.34 -14.28
CA VAL A 327 -38.51 -17.75 -15.25
C VAL A 327 -38.18 -19.12 -15.87
N ALA A 328 -36.90 -19.40 -16.14
CA ALA A 328 -36.48 -20.69 -16.66
C ALA A 328 -36.73 -21.84 -15.66
N LEU A 329 -36.45 -21.62 -14.37
CA LEU A 329 -36.70 -22.58 -13.29
C LEU A 329 -38.18 -22.86 -13.10
N GLU A 330 -39.04 -21.83 -13.21
CA GLU A 330 -40.49 -22.02 -13.18
C GLU A 330 -40.96 -22.93 -14.33
N LYS A 331 -40.54 -22.63 -15.57
CA LYS A 331 -40.85 -23.45 -16.75
C LYS A 331 -40.34 -24.88 -16.63
N LEU A 332 -39.14 -25.07 -16.07
CA LEU A 332 -38.59 -26.41 -15.82
C LEU A 332 -39.47 -27.18 -14.83
N THR A 333 -39.90 -26.53 -13.76
CA THR A 333 -40.78 -27.13 -12.75
C THR A 333 -42.13 -27.53 -13.36
N GLU A 334 -42.72 -26.66 -14.17
CA GLU A 334 -43.95 -26.96 -14.92
C GLU A 334 -43.76 -28.16 -15.85
N ALA A 335 -42.67 -28.18 -16.64
CA ALA A 335 -42.35 -29.26 -17.56
C ALA A 335 -42.16 -30.61 -16.84
N VAL A 336 -41.45 -30.62 -15.71
CA VAL A 336 -41.28 -31.81 -14.87
C VAL A 336 -42.62 -32.29 -14.34
N SER A 337 -43.49 -31.39 -13.88
CA SER A 337 -44.83 -31.74 -13.40
C SER A 337 -45.72 -32.31 -14.51
N ALA A 338 -45.61 -31.78 -15.73
CA ALA A 338 -46.33 -32.27 -16.90
C ALA A 338 -45.82 -33.66 -17.32
N GLY A 339 -44.51 -33.87 -17.29
CA GLY A 339 -43.89 -35.17 -17.56
C GLY A 339 -44.38 -36.26 -16.60
N LYS A 340 -44.41 -35.96 -15.28
CA LYS A 340 -44.93 -36.89 -14.27
C LYS A 340 -46.41 -37.25 -14.49
N ARG A 341 -47.23 -36.27 -14.88
CA ARG A 341 -48.65 -36.51 -15.21
C ARG A 341 -48.78 -37.43 -16.43
N ALA A 342 -48.06 -37.14 -17.51
CA ALA A 342 -48.07 -37.97 -18.72
C ALA A 342 -47.60 -39.41 -18.46
N GLU A 343 -46.61 -39.60 -17.59
CA GLU A 343 -46.15 -40.94 -17.19
C GLU A 343 -47.22 -41.69 -16.39
N SER A 344 -47.92 -41.01 -15.47
CA SER A 344 -49.06 -41.59 -14.75
C SER A 344 -50.20 -41.98 -15.69
N ASP A 345 -50.55 -41.12 -16.65
CA ASP A 345 -51.59 -41.39 -17.65
C ASP A 345 -51.23 -42.59 -18.53
N LEU A 346 -49.95 -42.73 -18.90
CA LEU A 346 -49.44 -43.89 -19.65
C LEU A 346 -49.58 -45.19 -18.85
N VAL A 347 -49.29 -45.17 -17.55
CA VAL A 347 -49.45 -46.35 -16.67
C VAL A 347 -50.92 -46.76 -16.61
N LEU A 348 -51.84 -45.80 -16.42
CA LEU A 348 -53.29 -46.08 -16.40
C LEU A 348 -53.78 -46.63 -17.74
N ALA A 349 -53.35 -46.05 -18.86
CA ALA A 349 -53.71 -46.53 -20.20
C ALA A 349 -53.20 -47.96 -20.48
N ARG A 350 -52.03 -48.32 -19.94
CA ARG A 350 -51.53 -49.71 -20.03
C ARG A 350 -52.35 -50.68 -19.20
N GLN A 351 -52.78 -50.28 -17.99
CA GLN A 351 -53.64 -51.12 -17.15
C GLN A 351 -54.99 -51.39 -17.82
N THR A 352 -55.66 -50.35 -18.34
CA THR A 352 -56.95 -50.50 -19.02
C THR A 352 -56.85 -51.35 -20.28
N LEU A 353 -55.77 -51.22 -21.05
CA LEU A 353 -55.51 -52.09 -22.20
C LEU A 353 -55.38 -53.56 -21.78
N THR A 354 -54.67 -53.83 -20.68
CA THR A 354 -54.47 -55.19 -20.16
C THR A 354 -55.80 -55.81 -19.70
N GLU A 355 -56.62 -55.04 -18.98
CA GLU A 355 -57.96 -55.47 -18.55
C GLU A 355 -58.88 -55.80 -19.73
N LEU A 356 -58.82 -55.02 -20.81
CA LEU A 356 -59.61 -55.27 -22.01
C LEU A 356 -59.13 -56.49 -22.83
N THR A 357 -57.85 -56.86 -22.71
CA THR A 357 -57.30 -58.03 -23.42
C THR A 357 -57.49 -59.35 -22.68
N ASP A 358 -57.66 -59.32 -21.35
CA ASP A 358 -57.89 -60.52 -20.52
C ASP A 358 -59.39 -60.88 -20.34
N SER A 359 -60.31 -60.06 -20.84
CA SER A 359 -61.77 -60.24 -20.74
C SER A 359 -62.41 -60.81 -22.01
#